data_AF-A0A1Y0FZ99-F1
#
_entry.id   AF-A0A1Y0FZ99-F1
#
_cell.length_a   1.000
_cell.length_b   1.000
_cell.length_c   1.000
_cell.angle_alpha   90.00
_cell.angle_beta   90.00
_cell.angle_gamma   90.00
#
_symmetry.space_group_name_H-M   'P 1'
#
loop_
_entity.id
_entity.type
_entity.pdbx_description
1 polymer ?
#
loop_
_entity_poly.entity_id
_entity_poly.type
_entity_poly.pdbx_seq_one_letter_code
_entity_poly.pdbx_strand_id
1 'polypeptide(L)'
;MKYSLMSVVVLLSSASYAGGNAFPVTVESLVTNGPQFNVTLNIAEGHSWDEAECQLIRVSGYYDAKKWQRYKGKPMNAELHKEALKTLVLAQEKNTLVWFGYFGAGMQRESECTYLSRGLIVEQGYIYSIYNSI
;
A
#
# COMPACT_ATOMS: atom_id res chain seq x y z
N MET A 1 46.03 -41.92 -1.72
CA MET A 1 44.93 -41.29 -2.50
C MET A 1 44.31 -40.19 -1.64
N LYS A 2 44.51 -38.92 -2.00
CA LYS A 2 43.93 -37.77 -1.29
C LYS A 2 42.60 -37.43 -1.96
N TYR A 3 41.49 -37.66 -1.29
CA TYR A 3 40.18 -37.22 -1.76
C TYR A 3 40.03 -35.74 -1.41
N SER A 4 40.13 -34.88 -2.43
CA SER A 4 39.84 -33.45 -2.30
C SER A 4 38.31 -33.29 -2.24
N LEU A 5 37.80 -32.88 -1.08
CA LEU A 5 36.39 -32.59 -0.85
C LEU A 5 36.04 -31.27 -1.56
N MET A 6 35.46 -31.34 -2.76
CA MET A 6 35.03 -30.17 -3.50
C MET A 6 33.65 -29.73 -2.95
N SER A 7 33.66 -28.72 -2.08
CA SER A 7 32.44 -28.13 -1.53
C SER A 7 31.81 -27.23 -2.59
N VAL A 8 30.71 -27.68 -3.19
CA VAL A 8 29.87 -26.89 -4.10
C VAL A 8 28.99 -25.98 -3.24
N VAL A 9 29.32 -24.69 -3.18
CA VAL A 9 28.48 -23.67 -2.52
C VAL A 9 27.41 -23.22 -3.51
N VAL A 10 26.18 -23.71 -3.34
CA VAL A 10 25.01 -23.25 -4.11
C VAL A 10 24.51 -21.94 -3.50
N LEU A 11 24.78 -20.82 -4.16
CA LEU A 11 24.18 -19.52 -3.84
C LEU A 11 22.73 -19.51 -4.30
N LEU A 12 21.81 -19.90 -3.43
CA LEU A 12 20.38 -19.66 -3.62
C LEU A 12 20.12 -18.15 -3.46
N SER A 13 20.01 -17.46 -4.59
CA SER A 13 19.50 -16.09 -4.64
C SER A 13 18.07 -16.09 -4.12
N SER A 14 17.87 -15.72 -2.86
CA SER A 14 16.53 -15.53 -2.31
C SER A 14 15.95 -14.32 -3.00
N ALA A 15 15.01 -14.52 -3.93
CA ALA A 15 14.14 -13.45 -4.37
C ALA A 15 13.29 -13.04 -3.16
N SER A 16 13.77 -12.07 -2.39
CA SER A 16 12.98 -11.39 -1.38
C SER A 16 11.90 -10.61 -2.11
N TYR A 17 10.75 -11.25 -2.35
CA TYR A 17 9.54 -10.55 -2.71
C TYR A 17 9.20 -9.64 -1.53
N ALA A 18 9.43 -8.34 -1.69
CA ALA A 18 8.72 -7.35 -0.90
C ALA A 18 7.23 -7.61 -1.17
N GLY A 19 6.55 -8.27 -0.23
CA GLY A 19 5.15 -8.66 -0.38
C GLY A 19 4.26 -7.45 -0.64
N GLY A 20 3.05 -7.68 -1.15
CA GLY A 20 2.07 -6.62 -1.38
C GLY A 20 0.84 -7.21 -2.03
N ASN A 21 -0.30 -6.58 -1.82
CA ASN A 21 -1.55 -6.98 -2.44
C ASN A 21 -2.37 -5.76 -2.83
N ALA A 22 -3.23 -5.92 -3.82
CA ALA A 22 -4.16 -4.88 -4.26
C ALA A 22 -5.50 -5.52 -4.60
N PHE A 23 -6.56 -4.84 -4.22
CA PHE A 23 -7.92 -5.32 -4.35
C PHE A 23 -8.76 -4.29 -5.11
N PRO A 24 -9.71 -4.74 -5.93
CA PRO A 24 -10.68 -3.84 -6.52
C PRO A 24 -11.62 -3.31 -5.42
N VAL A 25 -11.72 -1.99 -5.31
CA VAL A 25 -12.53 -1.31 -4.29
C VAL A 25 -13.34 -0.17 -4.90
N THR A 26 -14.43 0.19 -4.24
CA THR A 26 -15.13 1.46 -4.43
C THR A 26 -14.86 2.38 -3.25
N VAL A 27 -14.83 3.68 -3.50
CA VAL A 27 -14.60 4.69 -2.46
C VAL A 27 -15.94 5.12 -1.89
N GLU A 28 -16.25 4.71 -0.66
CA GLU A 28 -17.51 5.07 0.01
C GLU A 28 -17.42 6.50 0.58
N SER A 29 -16.31 6.83 1.22
CA SER A 29 -16.05 8.18 1.72
C SER A 29 -14.57 8.49 1.72
N LEU A 30 -14.23 9.73 1.39
CA LEU A 30 -12.89 10.28 1.54
C LEU A 30 -12.98 11.67 2.18
N VAL A 31 -12.23 11.88 3.25
CA VAL A 31 -12.06 13.18 3.90
C VAL A 31 -10.58 13.51 3.89
N THR A 32 -10.22 14.69 3.37
CA THR A 32 -8.84 15.19 3.37
C THR A 32 -8.76 16.48 4.19
N ASN A 33 -7.72 16.60 5.03
CA ASN A 33 -7.43 17.80 5.81
C ASN A 33 -5.93 18.07 5.80
N GLY A 34 -5.49 18.87 4.82
CA GLY A 34 -4.07 19.13 4.58
C GLY A 34 -3.31 17.83 4.26
N PRO A 35 -2.31 17.44 5.07
CA PRO A 35 -1.57 16.20 4.85
C PRO A 35 -2.32 14.94 5.33
N GLN A 36 -3.44 15.09 6.06
CA GLN A 36 -4.20 13.98 6.61
C GLN A 36 -5.30 13.53 5.66
N PHE A 37 -5.60 12.24 5.67
CA PHE A 37 -6.74 11.66 4.97
C PHE A 37 -7.38 10.55 5.77
N ASN A 38 -8.68 10.37 5.56
CA ASN A 38 -9.44 9.22 6.03
C ASN A 38 -10.27 8.72 4.84
N VAL A 39 -10.09 7.47 4.47
CA VAL A 39 -10.83 6.84 3.38
C VAL A 39 -11.52 5.58 3.87
N THR A 40 -12.79 5.43 3.51
CA THR A 40 -13.55 4.19 3.68
C THR A 40 -13.70 3.55 2.31
N LEU A 41 -13.27 2.29 2.20
CA LEU A 41 -13.25 1.53 0.96
C LEU A 41 -14.14 0.30 1.12
N ASN A 42 -14.99 0.08 0.13
CA ASN A 42 -15.80 -1.12 0.03
C ASN A 42 -15.15 -2.06 -1.00
N ILE A 43 -14.80 -3.26 -0.56
CA ILE A 43 -14.12 -4.28 -1.37
C ILE A 43 -15.13 -4.87 -2.35
N ALA A 44 -14.73 -5.05 -3.61
CA ALA A 44 -15.65 -5.62 -4.60
C ALA A 44 -16.04 -7.06 -4.24
N GLU A 45 -17.25 -7.46 -4.64
CA GLU A 45 -17.77 -8.81 -4.38
C GLU A 45 -16.81 -9.91 -4.85
N GLY A 46 -16.73 -11.00 -4.07
CA GLY A 46 -15.81 -12.11 -4.34
C GLY A 46 -14.38 -11.86 -3.88
N HIS A 47 -14.08 -10.68 -3.33
CA HIS A 47 -12.81 -10.36 -2.69
C HIS A 47 -13.02 -10.10 -1.19
N SER A 48 -11.96 -10.34 -0.42
CA SER A 48 -11.87 -10.01 1.00
C SER A 48 -10.52 -9.38 1.27
N TRP A 49 -10.48 -8.45 2.22
CA TRP A 49 -9.25 -7.73 2.51
C TRP A 49 -8.33 -8.50 3.45
N ASP A 50 -7.34 -9.18 2.88
CA ASP A 50 -6.38 -10.01 3.60
C ASP A 50 -7.05 -11.09 4.49
N GLU A 51 -6.43 -11.43 5.62
CA GLU A 51 -6.86 -12.48 6.56
C GLU A 51 -8.07 -12.10 7.42
N ALA A 52 -8.55 -10.86 7.31
CA ALA A 52 -9.77 -10.43 7.97
C ALA A 52 -10.85 -10.41 6.89
N GLU A 53 -11.96 -11.11 7.06
CA GLU A 53 -13.06 -11.19 6.09
C GLU A 53 -13.84 -9.85 5.94
N CYS A 54 -13.12 -8.74 5.83
CA CYS A 54 -13.62 -7.39 5.73
C CYS A 54 -14.13 -7.14 4.30
N GLN A 55 -15.41 -6.78 4.20
CA GLN A 55 -16.00 -6.18 3.00
C GLN A 55 -15.79 -4.66 2.97
N LEU A 56 -15.53 -4.05 4.13
CA LEU A 56 -15.33 -2.62 4.26
C LEU A 56 -14.12 -2.35 5.13
N ILE A 57 -13.22 -1.50 4.66
CA ILE A 57 -12.03 -1.10 5.40
C ILE A 57 -11.96 0.41 5.58
N ARG A 58 -11.36 0.84 6.68
CA ARG A 58 -11.08 2.24 6.98
C ARG A 58 -9.58 2.45 7.00
N VAL A 59 -9.09 3.35 6.17
CA VAL A 59 -7.67 3.70 6.13
C VAL A 59 -7.53 5.17 6.49
N SER A 60 -6.92 5.44 7.63
CA SER A 60 -6.52 6.78 8.04
C SER A 60 -5.03 6.97 7.81
N GLY A 61 -4.61 8.18 7.49
CA GLY A 61 -3.20 8.41 7.24
C GLY A 61 -2.81 9.87 7.21
N TYR A 62 -1.50 10.08 7.19
CA TYR A 62 -0.90 11.39 6.98
C TYR A 62 0.32 11.28 6.08
N TYR A 63 0.53 12.23 5.18
CA TYR A 63 1.75 12.32 4.39
C TYR A 63 2.93 12.82 5.24
N ASP A 64 3.82 11.89 5.62
CA ASP A 64 5.01 12.20 6.41
C ASP A 64 6.14 12.78 5.55
N ALA A 65 6.02 14.05 5.15
CA ALA A 65 6.99 14.70 4.29
C ALA A 65 8.45 14.59 4.80
N LYS A 66 8.66 14.65 6.13
CA LYS A 66 9.99 14.55 6.74
C LYS A 66 10.56 13.14 6.62
N LYS A 67 9.75 12.10 6.81
CA LYS A 67 10.17 10.70 6.60
C LYS A 67 10.63 10.49 5.16
N TRP A 68 9.83 10.92 4.19
CA TRP A 68 10.08 10.64 2.78
C TRP A 68 11.21 11.49 2.19
N GLN A 69 11.45 12.69 2.70
CA GLN A 69 12.63 13.49 2.33
C GLN A 69 13.97 12.81 2.65
N ARG A 70 14.02 11.97 3.70
CA ARG A 70 15.26 11.30 4.14
C ARG A 70 15.61 10.06 3.31
N TYR A 71 14.67 9.55 2.53
CA TYR A 71 14.88 8.31 1.76
C TYR A 71 15.52 8.61 0.40
N LYS A 72 16.74 8.11 0.18
CA LYS A 72 17.40 8.19 -1.13
C LYS A 72 16.67 7.25 -2.10
N GLY A 73 16.24 7.77 -3.25
CA GLY A 73 15.41 7.05 -4.23
C GLY A 73 13.90 7.32 -4.11
N LYS A 74 13.44 7.96 -3.02
CA LYS A 74 12.05 8.44 -2.78
C LYS A 74 10.95 7.54 -3.36
N PRO A 75 10.60 6.41 -2.69
CA PRO A 75 9.43 5.61 -3.08
C PRO A 75 8.14 6.43 -3.07
N MET A 76 8.13 7.55 -2.33
CA MET A 76 7.00 8.46 -2.25
C MET A 76 7.47 9.92 -2.26
N ASN A 77 6.70 10.76 -2.94
CA ASN A 77 6.85 12.22 -2.92
C ASN A 77 5.46 12.87 -2.82
N ALA A 78 5.44 14.19 -2.62
CA ALA A 78 4.21 14.93 -2.37
C ALA A 78 3.28 14.97 -3.60
N GLU A 79 3.83 14.91 -4.81
CA GLU A 79 3.06 14.94 -6.06
C GLU A 79 2.33 13.62 -6.26
N LEU A 80 3.02 12.48 -6.11
CA LEU A 80 2.43 11.15 -6.18
C LEU A 80 1.33 10.96 -5.12
N HIS A 81 1.54 11.50 -3.91
CA HIS A 81 0.53 11.44 -2.87
C HIS A 81 -0.72 12.26 -3.21
N LYS A 82 -0.54 13.49 -3.72
CA LYS A 82 -1.66 14.32 -4.18
C LYS A 82 -2.39 13.67 -5.35
N GLU A 83 -1.67 13.05 -6.27
CA GLU A 83 -2.23 12.31 -7.38
C GLU A 83 -3.09 11.14 -6.91
N ALA A 84 -2.60 10.34 -5.95
CA ALA A 84 -3.36 9.24 -5.36
C ALA A 84 -4.67 9.71 -4.72
N LEU A 85 -4.63 10.79 -3.94
CA LEU A 85 -5.83 11.39 -3.35
C LEU A 85 -6.80 11.89 -4.42
N LYS A 86 -6.29 12.55 -5.47
CA LYS A 86 -7.12 13.00 -6.59
C LYS A 86 -7.81 11.84 -7.31
N THR A 87 -7.09 10.72 -7.51
CA THR A 87 -7.67 9.51 -8.12
C THR A 87 -8.78 8.94 -7.25
N LEU A 88 -8.61 8.91 -5.93
CA LEU A 88 -9.66 8.48 -4.99
C LEU A 88 -10.88 9.40 -5.02
N VAL A 89 -10.69 10.73 -5.05
CA VAL A 89 -11.79 11.71 -5.19
C VAL A 89 -12.57 11.45 -6.48
N LEU A 90 -11.86 11.32 -7.61
CA LEU A 90 -12.50 11.07 -8.91
C LEU A 90 -13.25 9.73 -8.93
N ALA A 91 -12.70 8.70 -8.28
CA ALA A 91 -13.33 7.41 -8.16
C ALA A 91 -14.61 7.46 -7.31
N GLN A 92 -14.58 8.22 -6.21
CA GLN A 92 -15.75 8.48 -5.37
C GLN A 92 -16.84 9.22 -6.15
N GLU A 93 -16.50 10.34 -6.80
CA GLU A 93 -17.45 11.17 -7.56
C GLU A 93 -18.13 10.39 -8.71
N LYS A 94 -17.37 9.51 -9.36
CA LYS A 94 -17.86 8.70 -10.48
C LYS A 94 -18.44 7.35 -10.06
N ASN A 95 -18.32 6.99 -8.78
CA ASN A 95 -18.64 5.68 -8.25
C ASN A 95 -18.01 4.53 -9.07
N THR A 96 -16.72 4.64 -9.36
CA THR A 96 -15.97 3.65 -10.17
C THR A 96 -15.04 2.81 -9.33
N LEU A 97 -14.81 1.57 -9.77
CA LEU A 97 -13.79 0.71 -9.19
C LEU A 97 -12.38 1.29 -9.39
N VAL A 98 -11.58 1.19 -8.34
CA VAL A 98 -10.12 1.41 -8.37
C VAL A 98 -9.42 0.26 -7.67
N TRP A 99 -8.18 0.00 -8.07
CA TRP A 99 -7.34 -0.95 -7.36
C TRP A 99 -6.63 -0.23 -6.22
N PHE A 100 -6.89 -0.67 -4.99
CA PHE A 100 -6.28 -0.13 -3.80
C PHE A 100 -5.54 -1.25 -3.05
N GLY A 101 -4.32 -0.97 -2.60
CA GLY A 101 -3.43 -1.98 -2.05
C GLY A 101 -2.38 -1.42 -1.12
N TYR A 102 -1.37 -2.24 -0.85
CA TYR A 102 -0.23 -1.87 -0.01
C TYR A 102 1.05 -2.60 -0.42
N PHE A 103 2.20 -2.00 -0.05
CA PHE A 103 3.51 -2.63 -0.19
C PHE A 103 4.10 -3.01 1.18
N GLY A 104 4.49 -4.27 1.33
CA GLY A 104 5.11 -4.82 2.54
C GLY A 104 4.23 -4.65 3.76
N ALA A 105 4.79 -4.13 4.86
CA ALA A 105 4.03 -3.65 6.00
C ALA A 105 3.42 -2.25 5.72
N GLY A 106 2.88 -2.04 4.52
CA GLY A 106 2.46 -0.75 3.94
C GLY A 106 1.22 -0.15 4.59
N MET A 107 0.60 -0.90 5.49
CA MET A 107 -0.40 -0.45 6.43
C MET A 107 -0.13 -1.07 7.80
N GLN A 108 -0.38 -0.29 8.84
CA GLN A 108 -0.39 -0.81 10.20
C GLN A 108 -1.85 -1.01 10.63
N ARG A 109 -2.24 -2.23 11.00
CA ARG A 109 -3.56 -2.48 11.58
C ARG A 109 -3.68 -1.76 12.92
N GLU A 110 -4.72 -0.95 13.09
CA GLU A 110 -5.06 -0.28 14.35
C GLU A 110 -6.14 -1.06 15.11
N SER A 111 -7.16 -1.51 14.39
CA SER A 111 -8.24 -2.38 14.89
C SER A 111 -8.82 -3.21 13.74
N GLU A 112 -9.92 -3.92 13.97
CA GLU A 112 -10.58 -4.72 12.94
C GLU A 112 -10.96 -3.86 11.73
N CYS A 113 -10.53 -4.30 10.54
CA CYS A 113 -10.71 -3.61 9.27
C CYS A 113 -10.26 -2.13 9.24
N THR A 114 -9.44 -1.69 10.19
CA THR A 114 -9.01 -0.30 10.34
C THR A 114 -7.49 -0.21 10.35
N TYR A 115 -6.95 0.66 9.49
CA TYR A 115 -5.55 0.67 9.12
C TYR A 115 -4.98 2.09 9.09
N LEU A 116 -3.69 2.20 9.44
CA LEU A 116 -2.90 3.42 9.37
C LEU A 116 -1.97 3.39 8.15
N SER A 117 -1.88 4.53 7.47
CA SER A 117 -1.02 4.78 6.32
C SER A 117 -0.13 6.01 6.56
N ARG A 118 1.11 6.01 6.01
CA ARG A 118 2.00 7.19 6.00
C ARG A 118 2.11 7.86 4.64
N GLY A 119 1.15 7.54 3.79
CA GLY A 119 0.96 8.13 2.49
C GLY A 119 0.53 7.09 1.47
N LEU A 120 0.05 7.63 0.37
CA LEU A 120 -0.44 6.89 -0.78
C LEU A 120 0.40 7.25 -1.99
N ILE A 121 0.58 6.30 -2.90
CA ILE A 121 1.15 6.57 -4.23
C ILE A 121 0.27 5.96 -5.31
N VAL A 122 0.39 6.51 -6.51
CA VAL A 122 -0.10 5.86 -7.72
C VAL A 122 1.07 5.18 -8.40
N GLU A 123 0.93 3.89 -8.68
CA GLU A 123 1.90 3.12 -9.45
C GLU A 123 1.14 2.17 -10.39
N GLN A 124 1.46 2.21 -11.69
CA GLN A 124 0.82 1.37 -12.71
C GLN A 124 -0.72 1.45 -12.74
N GLY A 125 -1.29 2.60 -12.34
CA GLY A 125 -2.74 2.81 -12.28
C GLY A 125 -3.41 2.30 -11.00
N TYR A 126 -2.64 1.76 -10.06
CA TYR A 126 -3.11 1.30 -8.76
C TYR A 126 -2.70 2.28 -7.67
N ILE A 127 -3.50 2.33 -6.60
CA ILE A 127 -3.22 3.16 -5.43
C ILE A 127 -2.66 2.28 -4.33
N TYR A 128 -1.47 2.59 -3.85
CA TYR A 128 -0.81 1.83 -2.80
C TYR A 128 -0.60 2.65 -1.55
N SER A 129 -0.92 2.06 -0.40
CA SER A 129 -0.53 2.55 0.91
C SER A 129 0.91 2.15 1.24
N ILE A 130 1.65 3.10 1.79
CA ILE A 130 2.99 2.89 2.32
C ILE A 130 3.03 3.41 3.75
N TYR A 131 3.45 2.55 4.68
CA TYR A 131 3.59 2.90 6.10
C TYR A 131 5.06 2.95 6.51
N ASN A 132 5.85 1.96 6.09
CA ASN A 132 7.30 1.91 6.30
C ASN A 132 8.09 1.99 5.00
N SER A 133 9.38 2.27 5.12
CA SER A 133 10.29 2.16 4.00
C SER A 133 10.29 0.72 3.47
N ILE A 134 10.21 0.60 2.15
CA ILE A 134 10.36 -0.65 1.41
C ILE A 134 11.86 -0.97 1.29
#